data_AF-A0A6B1AN55-F1
#
_entry.id   AF-A0A6B1AN55-F1
#
_cell.length_a   1.000
_cell.length_b   1.000
_cell.length_c   1.000
_cell.angle_alpha   90.00
_cell.angle_beta   90.00
_cell.angle_gamma   90.00
#
_symmetry.space_group_name_H-M   'P 1'
#
loop_
_entity.id
_entity.type
_entity.pdbx_description
1 polymer ?
#
loop_
_entity_poly.entity_id
_entity_poly.type
_entity_poly.pdbx_seq_one_letter_code
_entity_poly.pdbx_strand_id
1 'polypeptide(L)'
;MESLVEVFGGLDYEPCGNNGLESGFEKIALYERDGRFEHAALQTSTGRWRSKMGEGPVIEHPSPESLADGMYGNPTILMRRRRG
;
A
#
# COMPACT_ATOMS: atom_id res chain seq x y z
N MET A 1 -18.49 0.14 7.70
CA MET A 1 -17.08 0.51 7.90
C MET A 1 -16.44 0.29 6.56
N GLU A 2 -16.11 1.37 5.85
CA GLU A 2 -15.61 1.27 4.48
C GLU A 2 -14.19 0.70 4.53
N SER A 3 -13.94 -0.36 3.77
CA SER A 3 -12.60 -0.92 3.66
C SER A 3 -11.73 0.05 2.84
N LEU A 4 -10.42 0.12 3.15
CA LEU A 4 -9.50 0.90 2.30
C LEU A 4 -9.57 0.46 0.83
N VAL A 5 -9.86 -0.83 0.59
CA VAL A 5 -10.06 -1.40 -0.75
C VAL A 5 -11.17 -0.68 -1.51
N GLU A 6 -12.32 -0.44 -0.88
CA GLU A 6 -13.46 0.26 -1.50
C GLU A 6 -13.14 1.73 -1.76
N VAL A 7 -12.48 2.39 -0.80
CA VAL A 7 -12.08 3.79 -0.93
C VAL A 7 -11.13 3.98 -2.11
N PHE A 8 -10.09 3.15 -2.21
CA PHE A 8 -9.14 3.21 -3.32
C PHE A 8 -9.77 2.72 -4.63
N GLY A 9 -10.68 1.74 -4.57
CA GLY A 9 -11.47 1.31 -5.73
C GLY A 9 -12.26 2.46 -6.37
N GLY A 10 -12.83 3.36 -5.55
CA GLY A 10 -13.48 4.58 -6.03
C GLY A 10 -12.53 5.65 -6.59
N LEU A 11 -11.22 5.49 -6.41
CA LEU A 11 -10.16 6.39 -6.90
C LEU A 11 -9.41 5.80 -8.11
N ASP A 12 -10.06 4.89 -8.85
CA ASP A 12 -9.52 4.17 -10.01
C ASP A 12 -8.32 3.26 -9.68
N TYR A 13 -8.19 2.80 -8.43
CA TYR A 13 -7.26 1.73 -8.11
C TYR A 13 -7.90 0.36 -8.36
N GLU A 14 -7.20 -0.48 -9.11
CA GLU A 14 -7.54 -1.87 -9.35
C GLU A 14 -6.62 -2.81 -8.53
N PRO A 15 -7.11 -3.92 -7.97
CA PRO A 15 -6.25 -4.92 -7.35
C PRO A 15 -5.19 -5.45 -8.33
N CYS A 16 -3.95 -5.60 -7.88
CA CYS A 16 -2.86 -6.15 -8.69
C CYS A 16 -2.06 -7.19 -7.90
N GLY A 17 -1.65 -8.28 -8.54
CA GLY A 17 -0.86 -9.34 -7.87
C GLY A 17 0.65 -9.10 -7.80
N ASN A 18 1.15 -7.94 -8.25
CA ASN A 18 2.59 -7.70 -8.41
C ASN A 18 3.03 -6.40 -7.70
N ASN A 19 4.02 -6.51 -6.82
CA ASN A 19 4.64 -5.37 -6.12
C ASN A 19 5.79 -4.72 -6.92
N GLY A 20 6.16 -5.24 -8.09
CA GLY A 20 7.23 -4.71 -8.93
C GLY A 20 6.91 -3.33 -9.53
N LEU A 21 7.92 -2.51 -9.76
CA LEU A 21 7.75 -1.18 -10.35
C LEU A 21 7.22 -1.28 -11.79
N GLU A 22 6.08 -0.63 -12.05
CA GLU A 22 5.50 -0.52 -13.40
C GLU A 22 5.52 0.94 -13.86
N SER A 23 6.19 1.21 -14.99
CA SER A 23 6.23 2.56 -15.55
C SER A 23 4.83 3.03 -15.93
N GLY A 24 4.47 4.25 -15.53
CA GLY A 24 3.14 4.81 -15.76
C GLY A 24 2.06 4.30 -14.80
N PHE A 25 2.41 3.51 -13.79
CA PHE A 25 1.49 3.09 -12.73
C PHE A 25 1.96 3.54 -11.36
N GLU A 26 1.00 3.81 -10.49
CA GLU A 26 1.20 4.05 -9.07
C GLU A 26 0.59 2.90 -8.30
N LYS A 27 1.32 2.34 -7.35
CA LYS A 27 0.87 1.19 -6.56
C LYS A 27 0.77 1.53 -5.09
N ILE A 28 -0.20 0.90 -4.44
CA ILE A 28 -0.41 0.96 -3.01
C ILE A 28 -0.51 -0.45 -2.42
N ALA A 29 -0.01 -0.61 -1.21
CA ALA A 29 -0.11 -1.82 -0.41
C ALA A 29 -0.97 -1.51 0.80
N LEU A 30 -2.03 -2.28 1.01
CA LEU A 30 -2.95 -2.16 2.13
C LEU A 30 -2.57 -3.20 3.18
N TYR A 31 -2.35 -2.72 4.41
CA TYR A 31 -1.94 -3.55 5.53
C TYR A 31 -3.16 -3.87 6.38
N GLU A 32 -3.37 -5.15 6.59
CA GLU A 32 -4.43 -5.69 7.42
C GLU A 32 -3.89 -6.09 8.79
N ARG A 33 -4.60 -5.69 9.84
CA ARG A 33 -4.39 -6.12 11.21
C ARG A 33 -5.74 -6.43 11.84
N ASP A 34 -5.87 -7.60 12.45
CA ASP A 34 -7.11 -8.04 13.13
C ASP A 34 -8.39 -7.88 12.28
N GLY A 35 -8.32 -8.19 10.98
CA GLY A 35 -9.45 -8.10 10.06
C GLY A 35 -9.79 -6.67 9.60
N ARG A 36 -8.91 -5.69 9.88
CA ARG A 36 -9.09 -4.28 9.53
C ARG A 36 -7.90 -3.76 8.74
N PHE A 37 -8.18 -3.01 7.67
CA PHE A 37 -7.15 -2.28 6.94
C PHE A 37 -6.89 -0.94 7.62
N GLU A 38 -5.80 -0.84 8.36
CA GLU A 38 -5.46 0.37 9.14
C GLU A 38 -4.37 1.21 8.48
N HIS A 39 -3.51 0.59 7.66
CA HIS A 39 -2.37 1.28 7.06
C HIS A 39 -2.28 1.04 5.55
N ALA A 40 -1.62 1.98 4.87
CA ALA A 40 -1.29 1.87 3.46
C ALA A 40 0.14 2.35 3.21
N ALA A 41 0.82 1.74 2.24
CA ALA A 41 2.11 2.21 1.73
C ALA A 41 2.01 2.50 0.23
N LEU A 42 2.72 3.53 -0.23
CA LEU A 42 2.75 3.99 -1.62
C LEU A 42 4.08 3.63 -2.26
N GLN A 43 4.06 3.02 -3.45
CA GLN A 43 5.26 2.76 -4.22
C GLN A 43 5.78 4.04 -4.90
N THR A 44 7.07 4.30 -4.77
CA THR A 44 7.78 5.40 -5.41
C THR A 44 8.18 5.04 -6.84
N SER A 45 8.59 6.04 -7.63
CA SER A 45 9.17 5.83 -8.96
C SER A 45 10.50 5.06 -8.96
N THR A 46 11.11 4.85 -7.78
CA THR A 46 12.32 4.04 -7.63
C THR A 46 12.02 2.59 -7.24
N GLY A 47 10.74 2.21 -7.12
CA GLY A 47 10.31 0.88 -6.71
C GLY A 47 10.30 0.66 -5.19
N ARG A 48 10.77 1.64 -4.41
CA ARG A 48 10.67 1.64 -2.94
C ARG A 48 9.25 1.95 -2.50
N TRP A 49 8.96 1.73 -1.22
CA TRP A 49 7.64 1.93 -0.64
C TRP A 49 7.72 2.94 0.50
N ARG A 50 6.74 3.84 0.57
CA ARG A 50 6.63 4.86 1.61
C ARG A 50 5.41 4.64 2.46
N SER A 51 5.58 4.64 3.76
CA SER A 51 4.48 4.45 4.72
C SER A 51 4.49 5.51 5.81
N LYS A 52 3.30 5.94 6.25
CA LYS A 52 3.14 6.97 7.28
C LYS A 52 2.97 6.29 8.64
N MET A 53 3.88 6.56 9.58
CA MET A 53 3.88 5.97 10.92
C MET A 53 2.92 6.70 11.87
N GLY A 54 1.61 6.73 11.56
CA GLY A 54 0.63 7.48 12.35
C GLY A 54 0.99 8.97 12.41
N GLU A 55 1.17 9.52 13.62
CA GLU A 55 1.65 10.90 13.81
C GLU A 55 3.16 11.09 13.55
N GLY A 56 3.91 9.99 13.42
CA GLY A 56 5.35 9.98 13.20
C GLY A 56 5.79 10.30 11.76
N PRO A 57 7.07 10.10 11.43
CA PRO A 57 7.61 10.39 10.11
C PRO A 57 7.06 9.45 9.02
N VAL A 58 7.21 9.86 7.76
CA VAL A 58 7.08 8.94 6.62
C VAL A 58 8.38 8.16 6.52
N ILE A 59 8.29 6.83 6.49
CA ILE A 59 9.45 5.94 6.33
C ILE A 59 9.49 5.36 4.93
N GLU A 60 10.70 5.07 4.42
CA GLU A 60 10.89 4.37 3.15
C GLU A 60 11.47 2.98 3.38
N HIS A 61 10.90 1.98 2.72
CA HIS A 61 11.32 0.57 2.83
C HIS A 61 11.41 -0.08 1.45
N PRO A 62 12.20 -1.16 1.29
CA PRO A 62 12.43 -1.76 -0.03
C PRO A 62 11.24 -2.57 -0.54
N SER A 63 10.43 -3.17 0.33
CA SER A 63 9.29 -4.00 -0.07
C SER A 63 8.12 -3.89 0.93
N PRO A 64 6.85 -4.10 0.52
CA PRO A 64 5.70 -4.08 1.45
C PRO A 64 5.87 -5.02 2.64
N GLU A 65 6.51 -6.16 2.43
CA GLU A 65 6.74 -7.20 3.43
C GLU A 65 7.76 -6.75 4.49
N SER A 66 8.51 -5.68 4.24
CA SER A 66 9.48 -5.13 5.22
C SER A 66 8.83 -4.62 6.50
N LEU A 67 7.52 -4.32 6.49
CA LEU A 67 6.75 -3.89 7.66
C LEU A 67 5.80 -4.99 8.17
N ALA A 68 5.86 -6.19 7.61
CA ALA A 68 5.02 -7.33 8.00
C ALA A 68 5.53 -7.96 9.31
N ASP A 69 5.33 -7.26 10.42
CA ASP A 69 5.75 -7.69 11.77
C ASP A 69 4.55 -7.99 12.68
N GLY A 70 3.34 -8.06 12.12
CA GLY A 70 2.08 -8.23 12.86
C GLY A 70 1.62 -6.98 13.63
N MET A 71 2.53 -6.12 14.10
CA MET A 71 2.18 -4.85 14.77
C MET A 71 1.69 -3.78 13.80
N TYR A 72 2.35 -3.63 12.65
CA TYR A 72 1.94 -2.71 11.58
C TYR A 72 0.82 -3.31 10.70
N GLY A 73 0.56 -4.61 10.85
CA GLY A 73 -0.26 -5.39 9.95
C GLY A 73 0.54 -6.07 8.84
N ASN A 74 -0.13 -6.91 8.07
CA ASN A 74 0.46 -7.63 6.94
C ASN A 74 -0.04 -7.03 5.63
N PRO A 75 0.83 -6.85 4.61
CA PRO A 75 0.40 -6.38 3.30
C PRO A 75 -0.46 -7.46 2.62
N THR A 76 -1.78 -7.36 2.76
CA THR A 76 -2.72 -8.38 2.22
C THR A 76 -3.15 -8.03 0.79
N ILE A 77 -3.31 -6.74 0.48
CA ILE A 77 -3.86 -6.30 -0.81
C ILE A 77 -2.92 -5.28 -1.45
N LEU A 78 -2.55 -5.54 -2.70
CA LEU A 78 -1.87 -4.59 -3.56
C LEU A 78 -2.87 -4.04 -4.57
N MET A 79 -2.86 -2.74 -4.78
CA MET A 79 -3.66 -2.09 -5.80
C MET A 79 -2.79 -1.17 -6.65
N ARG A 80 -3.18 -0.93 -7.89
CA ARG A 80 -2.50 -0.01 -8.80
C ARG A 80 -3.49 0.90 -9.50
N ARG A 81 -3.03 2.07 -9.92
CA ARG A 81 -3.75 2.94 -10.86
C ARG A 81 -2.78 3.50 -11.89
N ARG A 82 -3.30 3.93 -13.04
CA ARG A 82 -2.50 4.61 -14.04
C ARG A 82 -2.15 6.01 -13.54
N ARG A 83 -0.88 6.42 -13.67
CA ARG A 83 -0.47 7.81 -13.46
C ARG A 83 -0.97 8.63 -14.66
N GLY A 84 -1.84 9.59 -14.38
CA GLY A 84 -2.27 10.60 -15.35
C GLY A 84 -1.18 11.62 -15.66
#